data_AF-A0A967AT88-F1
#
_entry.id   AF-A0A967AT88-F1
#
_cell.length_a   1.000
_cell.length_b   1.000
_cell.length_c   1.000
_cell.angle_alpha   90.00
_cell.angle_beta   90.00
_cell.angle_gamma   90.00
#
_symmetry.space_group_name_H-M   'P 1'
#
loop_
_entity.id
_entity.type
_entity.pdbx_description
1 polymer ?
#
loop_
_entity_poly.entity_id
_entity_poly.type
_entity_poly.pdbx_seq_one_letter_code
_entity_poly.pdbx_strand_id
1 'polypeptide(L)'
;MKVVRSTNAPYRLAVTIALFISGLAFVNAQTGEAIKSEPQKPAVASQPPIYWQVKAFRPQASLMNIKAIDKKGDMHDVKAIQSSDDTSILDVKALVNGEQLPIKLIVKKDDRYYPVKAIDNDGYLINIKAVTENGDILDVKGVSRSGNIVHLRAIDKHLVAYTIIAVSPEGKVNDIKGIKMLDTEVETVINGVQVFAHVKSLAQQ
;
A
#
# COMPACT_ATOMS: atom_id res chain seq x y z
N MET A 1 -64.98 -47.91 -28.94
CA MET A 1 -64.58 -46.68 -29.68
C MET A 1 -63.80 -47.11 -30.93
N LYS A 2 -64.11 -46.51 -32.08
CA LYS A 2 -63.77 -46.97 -33.43
C LYS A 2 -62.27 -47.09 -33.72
N VAL A 3 -61.95 -48.17 -34.45
CA VAL A 3 -60.74 -48.38 -35.25
C VAL A 3 -60.73 -47.41 -36.44
N VAL A 4 -59.56 -46.85 -36.78
CA VAL A 4 -59.26 -46.39 -38.14
C VAL A 4 -57.86 -46.88 -38.54
N ARG A 5 -57.83 -47.74 -39.56
CA ARG A 5 -56.67 -48.08 -40.40
C ARG A 5 -56.58 -47.07 -41.54
N SER A 6 -55.38 -46.80 -42.06
CA SER A 6 -55.12 -46.50 -43.48
C SER A 6 -53.61 -46.24 -43.65
N THR A 7 -52.78 -47.20 -44.06
CA THR A 7 -52.53 -47.74 -45.42
C THR A 7 -51.66 -46.87 -46.35
N ASN A 8 -50.57 -47.52 -46.77
CA ASN A 8 -49.94 -47.55 -48.10
C ASN A 8 -48.73 -46.64 -48.41
N ALA A 9 -47.64 -47.35 -48.69
CA ALA A 9 -46.35 -47.00 -49.27
C ALA A 9 -46.46 -46.67 -50.79
N PRO A 10 -45.38 -46.90 -51.57
CA PRO A 10 -44.14 -46.15 -51.76
C PRO A 10 -44.17 -45.46 -53.15
N TYR A 11 -43.11 -44.82 -53.64
CA TYR A 11 -42.62 -44.97 -55.04
C TYR A 11 -41.41 -44.07 -55.31
N ARG A 12 -40.46 -44.66 -56.02
CA ARG A 12 -39.19 -44.11 -56.48
C ARG A 12 -39.42 -43.15 -57.65
N LEU A 13 -38.60 -42.10 -57.75
CA LEU A 13 -38.28 -41.49 -59.04
C LEU A 13 -36.78 -41.15 -59.06
N ALA A 14 -36.05 -41.86 -59.91
CA ALA A 14 -34.70 -41.54 -60.31
C ALA A 14 -34.76 -40.52 -61.45
N VAL A 15 -33.93 -39.49 -61.41
CA VAL A 15 -33.51 -38.73 -62.60
C VAL A 15 -32.03 -38.41 -62.47
N THR A 16 -31.26 -39.05 -63.34
CA THR A 16 -29.86 -38.78 -63.72
C THR A 16 -29.72 -37.37 -64.29
N ILE A 17 -28.57 -36.68 -64.11
CA ILE A 17 -27.86 -35.94 -65.17
C ILE A 17 -26.56 -35.27 -64.65
N ALA A 18 -25.51 -35.50 -65.46
CA ALA A 18 -24.28 -34.73 -65.73
C ALA A 18 -23.19 -34.53 -64.66
N LEU A 19 -22.08 -35.20 -64.94
CA LEU A 19 -20.69 -34.82 -64.65
C LEU A 19 -20.39 -33.37 -65.08
N PHE A 20 -19.79 -32.61 -64.18
CA PHE A 20 -18.89 -31.51 -64.54
C PHE A 20 -17.55 -31.75 -63.85
N ILE A 21 -16.54 -32.07 -64.66
CA ILE A 21 -15.14 -32.16 -64.26
C ILE A 21 -14.59 -30.73 -64.28
N SER A 22 -14.06 -30.27 -63.15
CA SER A 22 -13.13 -29.14 -63.10
C SER A 22 -12.38 -29.22 -61.79
N GLY A 23 -11.09 -29.54 -61.88
CA GLY A 23 -10.22 -29.75 -60.74
C GLY A 23 -9.95 -28.46 -59.97
N LEU A 24 -9.78 -28.61 -58.66
CA LEU A 24 -8.98 -27.72 -57.82
C LEU A 24 -8.24 -28.63 -56.84
N ALA A 25 -6.92 -28.52 -56.86
CA ALA A 25 -6.03 -29.21 -55.95
C ALA A 25 -6.42 -28.90 -54.50
N PHE A 26 -6.54 -29.94 -53.67
CA PHE A 26 -6.64 -29.79 -52.22
C PHE A 26 -5.33 -29.15 -51.71
N VAL A 27 -5.33 -27.84 -51.55
CA VAL A 27 -4.44 -27.17 -50.60
C VAL A 27 -5.02 -27.47 -49.23
N ASN A 28 -4.26 -28.18 -48.39
CA ASN A 28 -4.54 -28.33 -46.97
C ASN A 28 -4.57 -26.94 -46.34
N ALA A 29 -5.77 -26.43 -46.05
CA ALA A 29 -5.95 -25.27 -45.21
C ALA A 29 -5.70 -25.69 -43.75
N GLN A 30 -4.46 -25.52 -43.28
CA GLN A 30 -4.21 -25.41 -41.84
C GLN A 30 -4.97 -24.19 -41.32
N THR A 31 -6.01 -24.45 -40.55
CA THR A 31 -6.67 -23.48 -39.68
C THR A 31 -5.67 -23.09 -38.60
N GLY A 32 -4.94 -21.99 -38.84
CA GLY A 32 -4.11 -21.36 -37.82
C GLY A 32 -5.01 -20.68 -36.80
N GLU A 33 -5.06 -21.18 -35.57
CA GLU A 33 -5.58 -20.44 -34.43
C GLU A 33 -4.70 -19.19 -34.25
N ALA A 34 -5.30 -18.02 -34.46
CA ALA A 34 -4.67 -16.75 -34.15
C ALA A 34 -4.51 -16.65 -32.62
N ILE A 35 -3.31 -16.91 -32.12
CA ILE A 35 -2.92 -16.60 -30.75
C ILE A 35 -3.00 -15.06 -30.60
N LYS A 36 -4.04 -14.58 -29.92
CA LYS A 36 -4.05 -13.21 -29.38
C LYS A 36 -3.00 -13.15 -28.28
N SER A 37 -1.79 -12.73 -28.60
CA SER A 37 -0.82 -12.33 -27.60
C SER A 37 -1.31 -11.05 -26.92
N GLU A 38 -1.66 -11.14 -25.65
CA GLU A 38 -1.90 -9.99 -24.78
C GLU A 38 -0.65 -9.10 -24.80
N PRO A 39 -0.76 -7.77 -24.96
CA PRO A 39 0.41 -6.91 -25.04
C PRO A 39 1.18 -6.97 -23.72
N GLN A 40 2.37 -7.57 -23.77
CA GLN A 40 3.31 -7.55 -22.65
C GLN A 40 3.75 -6.10 -22.42
N LYS A 41 3.19 -5.47 -21.39
CA LYS A 41 3.70 -4.21 -20.84
C LYS A 41 5.18 -4.44 -20.49
N PRO A 42 6.13 -3.71 -21.08
CA PRO A 42 7.54 -3.89 -20.74
C PRO A 42 7.70 -3.65 -19.24
N ALA A 43 8.35 -4.61 -18.56
CA ALA A 43 8.71 -4.47 -17.16
C ALA A 43 9.71 -3.33 -17.05
N VAL A 44 9.23 -2.14 -16.67
CA VAL A 44 10.11 -1.02 -16.30
C VAL A 44 10.88 -1.48 -15.07
N ALA A 45 12.20 -1.55 -15.18
CA ALA A 45 13.06 -1.83 -14.04
C ALA A 45 12.78 -0.79 -12.95
N SER A 46 12.21 -1.25 -11.83
CA SER A 46 11.96 -0.39 -10.66
C SER A 46 13.30 0.12 -10.16
N GLN A 47 13.47 1.45 -10.11
CA GLN A 47 14.61 2.05 -9.42
C GLN A 47 14.58 1.62 -7.94
N PRO A 48 15.74 1.40 -7.30
CA PRO A 48 15.77 1.12 -5.87
C PRO A 48 15.16 2.29 -5.09
N PRO A 49 14.43 2.03 -3.99
CA PRO A 49 13.80 3.10 -3.23
C PRO A 49 14.85 4.00 -2.55
N ILE A 50 14.56 5.30 -2.52
CA ILE A 50 15.36 6.29 -1.77
C ILE A 50 14.76 6.42 -0.37
N TYR A 51 15.61 6.31 0.65
CA TYR A 51 15.20 6.41 2.05
C TYR A 51 15.51 7.78 2.64
N TRP A 52 14.46 8.46 3.09
CA TRP A 52 14.56 9.72 3.80
C TRP A 52 14.68 9.46 5.30
N GLN A 53 15.54 10.23 5.97
CA GLN A 53 15.73 10.14 7.41
C GLN A 53 14.53 10.75 8.13
N VAL A 54 13.99 10.04 9.13
CA VAL A 54 12.92 10.58 9.97
C VAL A 54 13.49 11.10 11.28
N LYS A 55 13.22 12.36 11.58
CA LYS A 55 13.81 13.09 12.72
C LYS A 55 12.74 13.83 13.52
N ALA A 56 13.00 14.02 14.81
CA ALA A 56 12.31 15.04 15.59
C ALA A 56 13.14 16.33 15.60
N PHE A 57 12.49 17.46 15.38
CA PHE A 57 13.08 18.76 15.19
C PHE A 57 12.39 19.82 16.04
N ARG A 58 13.20 20.74 16.58
CA ARG A 58 12.76 22.02 17.14
C ARG A 58 13.85 23.06 16.84
N PRO A 59 13.49 24.32 16.56
CA PRO A 59 14.49 25.38 16.43
C PRO A 59 15.43 25.39 17.64
N GLN A 60 16.73 25.57 17.40
CA GLN A 60 17.80 25.63 18.42
C GLN A 60 18.06 24.32 19.20
N ALA A 61 17.39 23.21 18.86
CA ALA A 61 17.65 21.90 19.45
C ALA A 61 18.30 20.93 18.43
N SER A 62 19.09 19.98 18.92
CA SER A 62 19.63 18.90 18.09
C SER A 62 18.51 18.04 17.49
N LEU A 63 18.74 17.55 16.27
CA LEU A 63 17.83 16.61 15.61
C LEU A 63 17.89 15.24 16.29
N MET A 64 16.75 14.76 16.77
CA MET A 64 16.67 13.43 17.38
C MET A 64 16.29 12.38 16.34
N ASN A 65 16.83 11.18 16.48
CA ASN A 65 16.45 10.05 15.64
C ASN A 65 15.05 9.56 16.00
N ILE A 66 14.22 9.26 15.01
CA ILE A 66 13.02 8.45 15.24
C ILE A 66 13.36 6.98 15.01
N LYS A 67 13.00 6.14 15.99
CA LYS A 67 13.26 4.70 15.99
C LYS A 67 12.01 3.93 16.33
N ALA A 68 11.91 2.73 15.77
CA ALA A 68 10.97 1.73 16.23
C ALA A 68 11.69 0.88 17.29
N ILE A 69 11.10 0.76 18.49
CA ILE A 69 11.67 -0.01 19.60
C ILE A 69 10.76 -1.20 19.84
N ASP A 70 11.28 -2.40 19.58
CA ASP A 70 10.55 -3.64 19.74
C ASP A 70 10.47 -4.11 21.21
N LYS A 71 9.84 -5.26 21.44
CA LYS A 71 9.66 -5.82 22.78
C LYS A 71 10.97 -6.25 23.45
N LYS A 72 12.02 -6.54 22.68
CA LYS A 72 13.36 -6.90 23.19
C LYS A 72 14.17 -5.65 23.54
N GLY A 73 13.73 -4.48 23.08
CA GLY A 73 14.43 -3.21 23.23
C GLY A 73 15.33 -2.87 22.04
N ASP A 74 15.32 -3.68 20.99
CA ASP A 74 16.13 -3.42 19.80
C ASP A 74 15.56 -2.21 19.05
N MET A 75 16.47 -1.34 18.60
CA MET A 75 16.13 -0.11 17.89
C MET A 75 16.26 -0.31 16.38
N HIS A 76 15.16 -0.11 15.69
CA HIS A 76 15.03 -0.27 14.25
C HIS A 76 14.83 1.07 13.55
N ASP A 77 15.29 1.16 12.31
CA ASP A 77 15.22 2.39 11.53
C ASP A 77 13.78 2.72 11.13
N VAL A 78 13.44 4.01 11.20
CA VAL A 78 12.20 4.55 10.63
C VAL A 78 12.57 5.47 9.48
N LYS A 79 12.00 5.20 8.30
CA LYS A 79 12.29 5.93 7.06
C LYS A 79 11.00 6.35 6.37
N ALA A 80 11.05 7.50 5.69
CA ALA A 80 10.10 7.75 4.61
C ALA A 80 10.68 7.20 3.30
N ILE A 81 9.84 6.58 2.48
CA ILE A 81 10.26 5.79 1.32
C ILE A 81 9.79 6.48 0.05
N GLN A 82 10.74 6.85 -0.81
CA GLN A 82 10.49 7.40 -2.12
C GLN A 82 10.73 6.31 -3.18
N SER A 83 9.66 5.94 -3.87
CA SER A 83 9.69 4.92 -4.94
C SER A 83 9.53 5.52 -6.34
N SER A 84 9.39 6.84 -6.44
CA SER A 84 9.20 7.59 -7.68
C SER A 84 9.76 9.01 -7.54
N ASP A 85 9.75 9.78 -8.62
CA ASP A 85 10.16 11.19 -8.60
C ASP A 85 9.16 12.10 -7.86
N ASP A 86 7.91 11.67 -7.70
CA ASP A 86 6.93 12.37 -6.88
C ASP A 86 7.25 12.20 -5.39
N THR A 87 7.53 13.33 -4.73
CA THR A 87 7.84 13.42 -3.30
C THR A 87 6.75 14.13 -2.50
N SER A 88 5.57 14.38 -3.10
CA SER A 88 4.45 15.08 -2.48
C SER A 88 3.92 14.32 -1.27
N ILE A 89 3.82 12.99 -1.39
CA ILE A 89 3.36 12.08 -0.34
C ILE A 89 4.24 10.83 -0.34
N LEU A 90 4.90 10.54 0.77
CA LEU A 90 5.72 9.35 0.94
C LEU A 90 5.19 8.45 2.06
N ASP A 91 5.35 7.15 1.88
CA ASP A 91 5.11 6.17 2.94
C ASP A 91 6.15 6.27 4.04
N VAL A 92 5.71 6.16 5.30
CA VAL A 92 6.61 6.11 6.46
C VAL A 92 6.53 4.73 7.08
N LYS A 93 7.68 4.05 7.16
CA LYS A 93 7.78 2.64 7.57
C LYS A 93 8.86 2.45 8.63
N ALA A 94 8.67 1.45 9.48
CA ALA A 94 9.73 0.90 10.31
C ALA A 94 10.39 -0.28 9.57
N LEU A 95 11.71 -0.33 9.56
CA LEU A 95 12.52 -1.37 8.92
C LEU A 95 12.96 -2.38 9.99
N VAL A 96 12.15 -3.42 10.21
CA VAL A 96 12.34 -4.37 11.32
C VAL A 96 12.63 -5.74 10.73
N ASN A 97 13.80 -6.32 11.04
CA ASN A 97 14.20 -7.67 10.61
C ASN A 97 14.06 -7.93 9.09
N GLY A 98 14.34 -6.91 8.26
CA GLY A 98 14.23 -7.00 6.80
C GLY A 98 12.84 -6.70 6.24
N GLU A 99 11.84 -6.46 7.10
CA GLU A 99 10.48 -6.12 6.70
C GLU A 99 10.18 -4.61 6.83
N GLN A 100 9.25 -4.11 6.00
CA GLN A 100 8.79 -2.73 6.03
C GLN A 100 7.41 -2.62 6.69
N LEU A 101 7.41 -2.39 8.00
CA LEU A 101 6.17 -2.35 8.78
C LEU A 101 5.46 -1.00 8.66
N PRO A 102 4.14 -0.97 8.44
CA PRO A 102 3.37 0.27 8.39
C PRO A 102 3.37 0.98 9.74
N ILE A 103 3.64 2.28 9.74
CA ILE A 103 3.44 3.14 10.90
C ILE A 103 2.08 3.83 10.81
N LYS A 104 1.31 3.78 11.89
CA LYS A 104 -0.06 4.28 11.97
C LYS A 104 -0.32 4.98 13.30
N LEU A 105 -1.32 5.86 13.31
CA LEU A 105 -1.96 6.28 14.56
C LEU A 105 -3.00 5.23 14.92
N ILE A 106 -2.93 4.73 16.15
CA ILE A 106 -3.87 3.74 16.67
C ILE A 106 -5.05 4.48 17.31
N VAL A 107 -6.25 3.90 17.25
CA VAL A 107 -7.41 4.42 18.00
C VAL A 107 -7.01 4.58 19.47
N LYS A 108 -7.15 5.81 19.97
CA LYS A 108 -6.86 6.10 21.37
C LYS A 108 -8.01 5.51 22.20
N LYS A 109 -7.65 4.81 23.27
CA LYS A 109 -8.60 4.46 24.33
C LYS A 109 -8.68 5.66 25.27
N ASP A 110 -8.32 5.48 26.54
CA ASP A 110 -8.31 6.54 27.55
C ASP A 110 -7.04 7.44 27.50
N ASP A 111 -6.20 7.33 26.45
CA ASP A 111 -5.00 8.16 26.30
C ASP A 111 -5.37 9.58 25.84
N ARG A 112 -4.66 10.58 26.37
CA ARG A 112 -4.80 11.99 25.95
C ARG A 112 -4.46 12.16 24.48
N TYR A 113 -3.43 11.46 24.01
CA TYR A 113 -2.91 11.59 22.64
C TYR A 113 -3.02 10.27 21.86
N TYR A 114 -3.10 10.37 20.53
CA TYR A 114 -3.12 9.17 19.69
C TYR A 114 -1.74 8.48 19.69
N PRO A 115 -1.65 7.18 20.02
CA PRO A 115 -0.39 6.45 19.95
C PRO A 115 0.09 6.30 18.51
N VAL A 116 1.36 6.56 18.25
CA VAL A 116 2.01 6.24 16.96
C VAL A 116 2.76 4.93 17.12
N LYS A 117 2.42 3.93 16.30
CA LYS A 117 2.98 2.56 16.38
C LYS A 117 3.29 2.02 14.99
N ALA A 118 4.30 1.17 14.88
CA ALA A 118 4.35 0.23 13.77
C ALA A 118 3.50 -1.01 14.11
N ILE A 119 2.92 -1.63 13.08
CA ILE A 119 2.09 -2.83 13.20
C ILE A 119 2.81 -3.95 12.45
N ASP A 120 3.15 -5.04 13.12
CA ASP A 120 3.75 -6.22 12.47
C ASP A 120 2.70 -7.15 11.85
N ASN A 121 3.14 -8.23 11.22
CA ASN A 121 2.27 -9.17 10.50
C ASN A 121 1.27 -9.90 11.41
N ASP A 122 1.56 -10.01 12.71
CA ASP A 122 0.70 -10.64 13.70
C ASP A 122 -0.20 -9.63 14.44
N GLY A 123 -0.08 -8.33 14.11
CA GLY A 123 -0.83 -7.26 14.75
C GLY A 123 -0.21 -6.75 16.06
N TYR A 124 1.01 -7.14 16.40
CA TYR A 124 1.70 -6.56 17.53
C TYR A 124 2.14 -5.13 17.23
N LEU A 125 2.02 -4.29 18.27
CA LEU A 125 2.36 -2.87 18.20
C LEU A 125 3.79 -2.65 18.66
N ILE A 126 4.60 -2.07 17.78
CA ILE A 126 5.98 -1.68 18.05
C ILE A 126 6.00 -0.17 18.32
N ASN A 127 6.73 0.23 19.36
CA ASN A 127 6.78 1.62 19.81
C ASN A 127 7.55 2.48 18.83
N ILE A 128 6.96 3.60 18.39
CA ILE A 128 7.73 4.65 17.69
C ILE A 128 8.13 5.71 18.72
N LYS A 129 9.43 6.00 18.79
CA LYS A 129 10.03 6.88 19.80
C LYS A 129 11.04 7.82 19.16
N ALA A 130 11.25 8.98 19.78
CA ALA A 130 12.41 9.79 19.49
C ALA A 130 13.53 9.46 20.49
N VAL A 131 14.76 9.41 20.01
CA VAL A 131 15.94 9.05 20.79
C VAL A 131 16.96 10.18 20.71
N THR A 132 17.33 10.72 21.87
CA THR A 132 18.36 11.77 21.97
C THR A 132 19.75 11.18 21.77
N GLU A 133 20.75 12.05 21.57
CA GLU A 133 22.16 11.63 21.48
C GLU A 133 22.64 10.93 22.77
N ASN A 134 22.05 11.29 23.92
CA ASN A 134 22.35 10.68 25.22
C ASN A 134 21.55 9.39 25.49
N GLY A 135 20.68 8.98 24.57
CA GLY A 135 19.85 7.77 24.69
C GLY A 135 18.51 7.98 25.41
N ASP A 136 18.13 9.21 25.76
CA ASP A 136 16.81 9.47 26.33
C ASP A 136 15.72 9.17 25.30
N ILE A 137 14.61 8.63 25.78
CA ILE A 137 13.49 8.17 24.94
C ILE A 137 12.28 9.07 25.16
N LEU A 138 11.81 9.69 24.08
CA LEU A 138 10.63 10.54 24.07
C LEU A 138 9.47 9.84 23.34
N ASP A 139 8.25 10.12 23.82
CA ASP A 139 7.04 9.59 23.22
C ASP A 139 6.71 10.30 21.90
N VAL A 140 6.43 9.54 20.84
CA VAL A 140 5.88 10.08 19.59
C VAL A 140 4.37 9.86 19.56
N LYS A 141 3.62 10.96 19.45
CA LYS A 141 2.17 10.98 19.58
C LYS A 141 1.50 11.88 18.54
N GLY A 142 0.25 11.58 18.19
CA GLY A 142 -0.65 12.51 17.50
C GLY A 142 -1.32 13.44 18.50
N VAL A 143 -0.98 14.74 18.48
CA VAL A 143 -1.31 15.67 19.57
C VAL A 143 -2.46 16.63 19.27
N SER A 144 -2.73 16.91 18.01
CA SER A 144 -3.80 17.81 17.57
C SER A 144 -4.25 17.47 16.16
N ARG A 145 -5.43 17.95 15.78
CA ARG A 145 -6.05 17.69 14.46
C ARG A 145 -6.51 19.00 13.83
N SER A 146 -6.24 19.14 12.54
CA SER A 146 -6.64 20.26 11.69
C SER A 146 -7.28 19.68 10.43
N GLY A 147 -8.61 19.63 10.37
CA GLY A 147 -9.33 18.92 9.32
C GLY A 147 -8.92 17.44 9.25
N ASN A 148 -8.43 16.99 8.11
CA ASN A 148 -7.99 15.61 7.87
C ASN A 148 -6.53 15.34 8.29
N ILE A 149 -5.83 16.36 8.80
CA ILE A 149 -4.42 16.27 9.19
C ILE A 149 -4.32 16.15 10.71
N VAL A 150 -3.53 15.18 11.18
CA VAL A 150 -3.15 15.01 12.58
C VAL A 150 -1.69 15.42 12.72
N HIS A 151 -1.40 16.34 13.64
CA HIS A 151 -0.04 16.78 13.90
C HIS A 151 0.67 15.80 14.84
N LEU A 152 1.84 15.31 14.40
CA LEU A 152 2.68 14.43 15.19
C LEU A 152 3.77 15.23 15.90
N ARG A 153 4.03 14.85 17.15
CA ARG A 153 5.10 15.41 17.96
C ARG A 153 5.83 14.31 18.72
N ALA A 154 7.15 14.47 18.87
CA ALA A 154 7.85 13.86 19.99
C ALA A 154 7.68 14.76 21.22
N ILE A 155 7.38 14.17 22.37
CA ILE A 155 7.07 14.90 23.59
C ILE A 155 7.96 14.39 24.71
N ASP A 156 8.63 15.30 25.41
CA ASP A 156 9.42 14.97 26.58
C ASP A 156 8.59 14.94 27.88
N LYS A 157 9.24 14.61 28.99
CA LYS A 157 8.61 14.58 30.33
C LYS A 157 8.08 15.93 30.82
N HIS A 158 8.51 17.04 30.21
CA HIS A 158 8.09 18.40 30.51
C HIS A 158 7.04 18.91 29.51
N LEU A 159 6.51 18.04 28.65
CA LEU A 159 5.55 18.35 27.59
C LEU A 159 6.10 19.28 26.51
N VAL A 160 7.42 19.40 26.37
CA VAL A 160 8.06 20.10 25.25
C VAL A 160 7.88 19.26 24.00
N ALA A 161 7.33 19.87 22.96
CA ALA A 161 6.98 19.20 21.72
C ALA A 161 7.96 19.50 20.59
N TYR A 162 8.36 18.46 19.86
CA TYR A 162 9.26 18.51 18.70
C TYR A 162 8.50 18.04 17.46
N THR A 163 8.62 18.77 16.36
CA THR A 163 7.99 18.42 15.07
C THR A 163 8.67 17.19 14.48
N ILE A 164 7.90 16.27 13.90
CA ILE A 164 8.46 15.14 13.17
C ILE A 164 8.56 15.51 11.69
N ILE A 165 9.77 15.34 11.13
CA ILE A 165 10.09 15.65 9.73
C ILE A 165 10.76 14.46 9.06
N ALA A 166 10.63 14.38 7.74
CA ALA A 166 11.46 13.55 6.88
C ALA A 166 12.45 14.42 6.13
N VAL A 167 13.72 14.00 6.06
CA VAL A 167 14.81 14.72 5.38
C VAL A 167 15.40 13.82 4.30
N SER A 168 15.36 14.27 3.05
CA SER A 168 15.93 13.55 1.91
C SER A 168 17.47 13.54 1.95
N PRO A 169 18.13 12.64 1.22
CA PRO A 169 19.60 12.68 1.07
C PRO A 169 20.13 14.03 0.56
N GLU A 170 19.36 14.72 -0.27
CA GLU A 170 19.66 16.03 -0.84
C GLU A 170 19.23 17.20 0.06
N GLY A 171 18.67 16.91 1.24
CA GLY A 171 18.25 17.92 2.22
C GLY A 171 16.86 18.50 2.01
N LYS A 172 16.03 17.94 1.11
CA LYS A 172 14.60 18.31 1.04
C LYS A 172 13.89 17.89 2.32
N VAL A 173 12.95 18.71 2.79
CA VAL A 173 12.24 18.47 4.05
C VAL A 173 10.75 18.34 3.81
N ASN A 174 10.19 17.24 4.33
CA ASN A 174 8.77 17.00 4.40
C ASN A 174 8.32 16.96 5.86
N ASP A 175 7.07 17.34 6.10
CA ASP A 175 6.41 17.15 7.39
C ASP A 175 5.87 15.72 7.51
N ILE A 176 6.02 15.10 8.68
CA ILE A 176 5.34 13.83 8.96
C ILE A 176 4.05 14.11 9.73
N LYS A 177 2.94 13.64 9.16
CA LYS A 177 1.59 13.88 9.65
C LYS A 177 0.77 12.59 9.64
N GLY A 178 -0.28 12.58 10.44
CA GLY A 178 -1.37 11.63 10.30
C GLY A 178 -2.38 12.13 9.29
N ILE A 179 -2.90 11.24 8.44
CA ILE A 179 -3.94 11.51 7.46
C ILE A 179 -5.15 10.69 7.85
N LYS A 180 -6.25 11.38 8.14
CA LYS A 180 -7.56 10.81 8.46
C LYS A 180 -8.49 11.12 7.30
N MET A 181 -8.93 10.09 6.56
CA MET A 181 -9.81 10.29 5.41
C MET A 181 -11.28 10.11 5.79
N LEU A 182 -11.58 9.17 6.69
CA LEU A 182 -12.95 8.90 7.11
C LEU A 182 -13.37 9.79 8.29
N ASP A 183 -14.66 10.06 8.40
CA ASP A 183 -15.23 10.75 9.57
C ASP A 183 -15.45 9.81 10.77
N THR A 184 -15.48 8.50 10.52
CA THR A 184 -15.55 7.47 11.58
C THR A 184 -14.26 7.42 12.40
N GLU A 185 -14.35 6.95 13.66
CA GLU A 185 -13.16 6.82 14.51
C GLU A 185 -12.12 5.86 13.91
N VAL A 186 -12.56 4.69 13.46
CA VAL A 186 -11.71 3.69 12.80
C VAL A 186 -11.58 4.07 11.32
N GLU A 187 -10.34 4.31 10.89
CA GLU A 187 -9.98 4.49 9.48
C GLU A 187 -9.90 3.15 8.75
N THR A 188 -9.29 2.16 9.40
CA THR A 188 -9.14 0.80 8.86
C THR A 188 -8.74 -0.16 9.98
N VAL A 189 -8.69 -1.46 9.68
CA VAL A 189 -8.15 -2.50 10.56
C VAL A 189 -7.00 -3.21 9.84
N ILE A 190 -5.83 -3.25 10.46
CA ILE A 190 -4.63 -3.93 9.93
C ILE A 190 -4.23 -5.00 10.92
N ASN A 191 -4.24 -6.27 10.51
CA ASN A 191 -3.87 -7.42 11.35
C ASN A 191 -4.59 -7.39 12.73
N GLY A 192 -5.90 -7.08 12.72
CA GLY A 192 -6.72 -6.96 13.93
C GLY A 192 -6.57 -5.65 14.73
N VAL A 193 -5.66 -4.75 14.33
CA VAL A 193 -5.45 -3.46 14.98
C VAL A 193 -6.33 -2.38 14.36
N GLN A 194 -7.14 -1.72 15.19
CA GLN A 194 -7.93 -0.56 14.79
C GLN A 194 -7.03 0.68 14.62
N VAL A 195 -6.94 1.16 13.38
CA VAL A 195 -6.15 2.33 12.99
C VAL A 195 -7.02 3.56 13.02
N PHE A 196 -6.56 4.60 13.71
CA PHE A 196 -7.17 5.92 13.67
C PHE A 196 -6.78 6.68 12.41
N ALA A 197 -5.51 6.70 12.02
CA ALA A 197 -5.07 7.46 10.84
C ALA A 197 -3.77 6.91 10.24
N HIS A 198 -3.54 7.19 8.96
CA HIS A 198 -2.32 6.80 8.26
C HIS A 198 -1.19 7.79 8.54
N VAL A 199 0.02 7.32 8.88
CA VAL A 199 1.18 8.21 8.96
C VAL A 199 1.84 8.33 7.58
N LYS A 200 2.01 9.57 7.11
CA LYS A 200 2.60 9.91 5.82
C LYS A 200 3.57 11.07 5.97
N SER A 201 4.57 11.10 5.09
CA SER A 201 5.44 12.26 4.89
C SER A 201 4.84 13.11 3.76
N LEU A 202 4.63 14.41 4.01
CA LEU A 202 3.98 15.34 3.11
C LEU A 202 4.94 16.48 2.78
N ALA A 203 5.03 16.87 1.52
CA ALA A 203 5.77 18.07 1.13
C ALA A 203 5.23 19.31 1.86
N GLN A 204 6.13 20.12 2.39
CA GLN A 204 5.77 21.43 2.93
C GLN A 204 5.39 22.34 1.75
N GLN A 205 4.25 23.03 1.87
CA GLN A 205 3.83 24.07 0.93
C GLN A 205 4.31 25.44 1.40
#